data_AF-A0A7C1RX78-F1
#
_entry.id   AF-A0A7C1RX78-F1
#
_cell.length_a   1.000
_cell.length_b   1.000
_cell.length_c   1.000
_cell.angle_alpha   90.00
_cell.angle_beta   90.00
_cell.angle_gamma   90.00
#
_symmetry.space_group_name_H-M   'P 1'
#
loop_
_entity.id
_entity.type
_entity.pdbx_description
1 polymer ?
#
loop_
_entity_poly.entity_id
_entity_poly.type
_entity_poly.pdbx_seq_one_letter_code
_entity_poly.pdbx_strand_id
1 'polypeptide(L)'
;MTCNLQFYKEFYLLEEDRKQNLNNSVNIPILILTGILSLHFFVFSQDANPNFLVAGKVLAAINFVIVLLCLYYLVKSFSNLASGYVYRELANMVEIRKYEKKLIQEQLNVEKVQLLFEIYIIDEFTICAKHNFEINKYRTENFAKAKRLLFISITLSITLSTLFIISIV
;
A
#
# COMPACT_ATOMS: atom_id res chain seq x y z
N MET A 1 6.60 -28.20 -22.22
CA MET A 1 5.35 -27.43 -22.02
C MET A 1 5.26 -26.78 -20.62
N THR A 2 6.13 -27.15 -19.68
CA THR A 2 6.21 -26.65 -18.29
C THR A 2 6.57 -25.16 -18.11
N CYS A 3 7.08 -24.50 -19.16
CA CYS A 3 7.52 -23.10 -19.09
C CYS A 3 6.37 -22.11 -18.83
N ASN A 4 5.14 -22.43 -19.27
CA ASN A 4 4.01 -21.50 -19.18
C ASN A 4 3.43 -21.42 -17.76
N LEU A 5 3.23 -22.57 -17.10
CA LEU A 5 2.65 -22.64 -15.75
C LEU A 5 3.52 -21.92 -14.71
N GLN A 6 4.84 -22.10 -14.78
CA GLN A 6 5.77 -21.47 -13.84
C GLN A 6 5.72 -19.95 -13.93
N PHE A 7 5.65 -19.39 -15.15
CA PHE A 7 5.53 -17.95 -15.35
C PHE A 7 4.27 -17.36 -14.69
N TYR A 8 3.10 -17.97 -14.89
CA TYR A 8 1.85 -17.49 -14.28
C TYR A 8 1.85 -17.63 -12.76
N LYS A 9 2.42 -18.72 -12.24
CA LYS A 9 2.61 -18.92 -10.81
C LYS A 9 3.49 -17.82 -10.21
N GLU A 10 4.65 -17.56 -10.81
CA GLU A 10 5.58 -16.53 -10.36
C GLU A 10 4.93 -15.14 -10.37
N PHE A 11 4.18 -14.82 -11.43
CA PHE A 11 3.48 -13.55 -11.52
C PHE A 11 2.41 -13.40 -10.42
N TYR A 12 1.63 -14.45 -10.15
CA TYR A 12 0.69 -14.46 -9.03
C TYR A 12 1.37 -14.26 -7.67
N LEU A 13 2.45 -14.99 -7.40
CA LEU A 13 3.20 -14.88 -6.14
C LEU A 13 3.80 -13.47 -5.97
N LEU A 14 4.29 -12.87 -7.04
CA LEU A 14 4.81 -11.51 -7.04
C LEU A 14 3.73 -10.48 -6.65
N GLU A 15 2.47 -10.67 -7.05
CA GLU A 15 1.37 -9.80 -6.62
C GLU A 15 0.99 -9.97 -5.14
N GLU A 16 1.10 -11.20 -4.59
CA GLU A 16 0.95 -11.41 -3.15
C GLU A 16 2.09 -10.76 -2.36
N ASP A 17 3.32 -10.87 -2.83
CA ASP A 17 4.48 -10.20 -2.21
C ASP A 17 4.31 -8.67 -2.26
N ARG A 18 3.82 -8.11 -3.37
CA ARG A 18 3.51 -6.67 -3.47
C ARG A 18 2.46 -6.23 -2.45
N LYS A 19 1.41 -7.03 -2.25
CA LYS A 19 0.38 -6.77 -1.23
C LYS A 19 0.98 -6.72 0.17
N GLN A 20 1.85 -7.67 0.52
CA GLN A 20 2.53 -7.69 1.82
C GLN A 20 3.47 -6.48 1.98
N ASN A 21 4.26 -6.17 0.95
CA ASN A 21 5.16 -5.02 0.95
C ASN A 21 4.40 -3.70 1.14
N LEU A 22 3.25 -3.53 0.48
CA LEU A 22 2.39 -2.36 0.66
C LEU A 22 1.84 -2.28 2.10
N ASN A 23 1.39 -3.40 2.68
CA ASN A 23 0.92 -3.44 4.06
C ASN A 23 2.01 -3.01 5.05
N ASN A 24 3.23 -3.53 4.88
CA ASN A 24 4.36 -3.22 5.75
C ASN A 24 4.85 -1.78 5.59
N SER A 25 4.73 -1.22 4.39
CA SER A 25 5.26 0.11 4.06
C SER A 25 4.50 1.27 4.72
N VAL A 26 3.27 1.05 5.22
CA VAL A 26 2.44 2.11 5.83
C VAL A 26 2.95 2.56 7.20
N ASN A 27 3.66 1.68 7.91
CA ASN A 27 4.14 1.96 9.28
C ASN A 27 5.14 3.13 9.33
N ILE A 28 6.04 3.22 8.35
CA ILE A 28 7.08 4.27 8.31
C ILE A 28 6.45 5.68 8.18
N PRO A 29 5.55 5.95 7.21
CA PRO A 29 4.83 7.22 7.15
C PRO A 29 4.09 7.58 8.43
N ILE A 30 3.41 6.63 9.08
CA ILE A 30 2.69 6.88 10.33
C ILE A 30 3.66 7.35 11.43
N LEU A 31 4.80 6.69 11.57
CA LEU A 31 5.83 7.06 12.53
C LEU A 31 6.35 8.49 12.27
N ILE A 32 6.64 8.82 11.02
CA ILE A 32 7.10 10.16 10.63
C ILE A 32 6.04 11.22 10.93
N LEU A 33 4.77 10.97 10.59
CA LEU A 33 3.66 11.89 10.87
C LEU A 33 3.49 12.12 12.38
N THR A 34 3.64 11.06 13.18
CA THR A 34 3.63 11.17 14.64
C THR A 34 4.77 12.06 15.14
N GLY A 35 5.98 11.88 14.61
CA GLY A 35 7.12 12.72 14.92
C GLY A 35 6.91 14.19 14.55
N ILE A 36 6.31 14.47 13.39
CA ILE A 36 5.96 15.82 12.95
C ILE A 36 4.96 16.47 13.92
N LEU A 37 3.91 15.76 14.31
CA LEU A 37 2.93 16.29 15.26
C LEU A 37 3.57 16.57 16.62
N SER A 38 4.37 15.65 17.15
CA SER A 38 5.10 15.84 18.41
C SER A 38 6.04 17.05 18.36
N LEU A 39 6.75 17.24 17.25
CA LEU A 39 7.62 18.40 17.04
C LEU A 39 6.83 19.71 17.03
N HIS A 40 5.67 19.74 16.37
CA HIS A 40 4.80 20.93 16.37
C HIS A 40 4.29 21.24 17.78
N PHE A 41 3.82 20.23 18.51
CA PHE A 41 3.40 20.39 19.90
C PHE A 41 4.52 20.94 20.78
N PHE A 42 5.74 20.41 20.63
CA PHE A 42 6.90 20.90 21.35
C PHE A 42 7.16 22.38 21.04
N VAL A 43 7.26 22.76 19.76
CA VAL A 43 7.53 24.13 19.33
C VAL A 43 6.52 25.13 19.90
N PHE A 44 5.22 24.81 19.87
CA PHE A 44 4.18 25.70 20.38
C PHE A 44 3.96 25.64 21.89
N SER A 45 4.62 24.71 22.59
CA SER A 45 4.64 24.66 24.06
C SER A 45 5.64 25.64 24.70
N GLN A 46 6.56 26.18 23.90
CA GLN A 46 7.63 27.04 24.38
C GLN A 46 7.24 28.52 24.25
N ASP A 47 7.79 29.35 25.14
CA ASP A 47 7.67 30.80 25.06
C ASP A 47 8.45 31.32 23.85
N ALA A 48 7.72 31.80 22.85
CA ALA A 48 8.31 32.26 21.59
C ALA A 48 7.95 33.72 21.29
N ASN A 49 8.80 34.38 20.50
CA ASN A 49 8.61 35.75 20.09
C ASN A 49 7.25 35.94 19.36
N PRO A 50 6.49 37.02 19.63
CA PRO A 50 5.21 37.31 18.96
C PRO A 50 5.26 37.27 17.42
N ASN A 51 6.36 37.73 16.81
CA ASN A 51 6.54 37.70 15.36
C ASN A 51 6.67 36.27 14.82
N PHE A 52 7.37 35.39 15.55
CA PHE A 52 7.41 33.96 15.24
C PHE A 52 6.03 33.32 15.41
N LEU A 53 5.28 33.68 16.45
CA LEU A 53 3.97 33.09 16.71
C LEU A 53 2.99 33.28 15.54
N VAL A 54 3.00 34.42 14.86
CA VAL A 54 2.14 34.63 13.68
C VAL A 54 2.60 33.78 12.49
N ALA A 55 3.85 33.91 12.07
CA ALA A 55 4.39 33.18 10.91
C ALA A 55 4.40 31.66 11.13
N GLY A 56 4.76 31.22 12.34
CA GLY A 56 4.76 29.83 12.77
C GLY A 56 3.37 29.22 12.75
N LYS A 57 2.33 29.94 13.24
CA LYS A 57 0.94 29.46 13.17
C LYS A 57 0.46 29.25 11.74
N VAL A 58 0.81 30.17 10.82
CA VAL A 58 0.45 30.03 9.40
C VAL A 58 1.12 28.80 8.79
N LEU A 59 2.44 28.62 8.99
CA LEU A 59 3.17 27.46 8.50
C LEU A 59 2.65 26.15 9.10
N ALA A 60 2.35 26.13 10.40
CA ALA A 60 1.79 24.98 11.09
C ALA A 60 0.39 24.63 10.56
N ALA A 61 -0.47 25.61 10.30
CA ALA A 61 -1.79 25.40 9.71
C ALA A 61 -1.69 24.79 8.30
N ILE A 62 -0.81 25.33 7.45
CA ILE A 62 -0.55 24.77 6.11
C ILE A 62 -0.05 23.33 6.23
N ASN A 63 0.92 23.09 7.12
CA ASN A 63 1.47 21.75 7.32
C ASN A 63 0.42 20.77 7.85
N PHE A 64 -0.45 21.21 8.75
CA PHE A 64 -1.55 20.40 9.28
C PHE A 64 -2.51 19.95 8.17
N VAL A 65 -2.88 20.84 7.25
CA VAL A 65 -3.69 20.48 6.08
C VAL A 65 -2.98 19.44 5.20
N ILE A 66 -1.67 19.60 4.98
CA ILE A 66 -0.87 18.64 4.21
C ILE A 66 -0.80 17.28 4.91
N VAL A 67 -0.66 17.26 6.25
CA VAL A 67 -0.72 16.03 7.06
C VAL A 67 -2.06 15.33 6.89
N LEU A 68 -3.18 16.06 6.94
CA LEU A 68 -4.51 15.49 6.73
C LEU A 68 -4.66 14.91 5.32
N LEU A 69 -4.17 15.61 4.28
CA LEU A 69 -4.16 15.09 2.92
C LEU A 69 -3.28 13.85 2.79
N CYS A 70 -2.11 13.84 3.43
CA CYS A 70 -1.22 12.68 3.48
C CYS A 70 -1.93 11.47 4.11
N LEU A 71 -2.57 11.68 5.27
CA LEU A 71 -3.36 10.66 5.95
C LEU A 71 -4.49 10.13 5.07
N TYR A 72 -5.23 11.02 4.38
CA TYR A 72 -6.28 10.61 3.45
C TYR A 72 -5.74 9.63 2.38
N TYR A 73 -4.61 9.96 1.74
CA TYR A 73 -4.02 9.08 0.73
C TYR A 73 -3.40 7.81 1.32
N LEU A 74 -2.86 7.85 2.55
CA LEU A 74 -2.38 6.65 3.26
C LEU A 74 -3.52 5.69 3.55
N VAL A 75 -4.61 6.18 4.14
CA VAL A 75 -5.79 5.36 4.46
C VAL A 75 -6.40 4.79 3.18
N LYS A 76 -6.48 5.60 2.13
CA LYS A 76 -6.93 5.16 0.80
C LYS A 76 -6.04 4.06 0.23
N SER A 77 -4.71 4.17 0.35
CA SER A 77 -3.76 3.13 -0.06
C SER A 77 -3.88 1.86 0.77
N PHE A 78 -4.16 1.96 2.07
CA PHE A 78 -4.21 0.82 2.97
C PHE A 78 -5.53 0.04 2.90
N SER A 79 -6.66 0.75 2.94
CA SER A 79 -7.97 0.15 3.21
C SER A 79 -9.10 0.68 2.33
N ASN A 80 -8.77 1.41 1.25
CA ASN A 80 -9.78 2.08 0.42
C ASN A 80 -10.79 2.87 1.28
N LEU A 81 -10.29 3.61 2.28
CA LEU A 81 -11.09 4.24 3.33
C LEU A 81 -11.75 3.20 4.25
N ALA A 82 -13.06 2.98 4.14
CA ALA A 82 -13.81 2.13 5.06
C ALA A 82 -14.07 0.71 4.52
N SER A 83 -13.85 0.49 3.22
CA SER A 83 -14.36 -0.72 2.54
C SER A 83 -13.38 -1.88 2.50
N GLY A 84 -12.10 -1.67 2.81
CA GLY A 84 -11.04 -2.65 2.61
C GLY A 84 -10.77 -2.95 1.13
N TYR A 85 -9.70 -3.69 0.87
CA TYR A 85 -9.43 -4.26 -0.46
C TYR A 85 -9.73 -5.76 -0.43
N VAL A 86 -10.55 -6.22 -1.38
CA VAL A 86 -10.86 -7.64 -1.55
C VAL A 86 -9.91 -8.23 -2.58
N TYR A 87 -8.92 -8.97 -2.10
CA TYR A 87 -8.00 -9.73 -2.93
C TYR A 87 -8.63 -11.05 -3.35
N ARG A 88 -8.32 -11.51 -4.56
CA ARG A 88 -8.72 -12.82 -5.02
C ARG A 88 -7.61 -13.82 -4.72
N GLU A 89 -8.00 -14.91 -4.10
CA GLU A 89 -7.12 -16.02 -3.75
C GLU A 89 -7.48 -17.24 -4.60
N LEU A 90 -6.52 -18.15 -4.72
CA LEU A 90 -6.77 -19.43 -5.38
C LEU A 90 -7.83 -20.22 -4.62
N ALA A 91 -8.58 -21.04 -5.35
CA ALA A 91 -9.44 -22.05 -4.76
C ALA A 91 -8.63 -22.91 -3.77
N ASN A 92 -9.29 -23.37 -2.71
CA ASN A 92 -8.63 -24.23 -1.73
C ASN A 92 -8.19 -25.56 -2.37
N MET A 93 -7.20 -26.22 -1.77
CA MET A 93 -6.63 -27.45 -2.33
C MET A 93 -7.66 -28.59 -2.46
N VAL A 94 -8.75 -28.58 -1.67
CA VAL A 94 -9.82 -29.58 -1.76
C VAL A 94 -10.61 -29.41 -3.05
N GLU A 95 -10.95 -28.17 -3.42
CA GLU A 95 -11.64 -27.83 -4.66
C GLU A 95 -10.79 -28.12 -5.89
N ILE A 96 -9.51 -27.73 -5.86
CA ILE A 96 -8.56 -28.04 -6.93
C ILE A 96 -8.45 -29.56 -7.12
N ARG A 97 -8.29 -30.32 -6.03
CA ARG A 97 -8.21 -31.79 -6.08
C ARG A 97 -9.52 -32.43 -6.55
N LYS A 98 -10.67 -31.84 -6.22
CA LYS A 98 -11.97 -32.30 -6.71
C LYS A 98 -12.10 -32.11 -8.22
N TYR A 99 -11.64 -30.99 -8.75
CA TYR A 99 -11.60 -30.72 -10.18
C TYR A 99 -10.68 -31.71 -10.93
N GLU A 100 -9.48 -31.95 -10.39
CA GLU A 100 -8.53 -32.93 -10.96
C GLU A 100 -9.14 -34.34 -11.01
N LYS A 101 -9.76 -34.80 -9.91
CA LYS A 101 -10.45 -36.11 -9.87
C LYS A 101 -11.59 -36.21 -10.88
N LYS A 102 -12.34 -35.12 -11.07
CA LYS A 102 -13.40 -35.06 -12.07
C LYS A 102 -12.84 -35.21 -13.49
N LEU A 103 -11.74 -34.53 -13.83
CA LEU A 103 -11.07 -34.69 -15.12
C LEU A 103 -10.59 -36.13 -15.36
N ILE A 104 -10.02 -36.78 -14.34
CA ILE A 104 -9.58 -38.18 -14.41
C ILE A 104 -10.76 -39.12 -14.70
N GLN A 105 -11.94 -38.84 -14.15
CA GLN A 105 -13.14 -39.65 -14.38
C GLN A 105 -13.75 -39.44 -15.78
N GLU A 106 -13.64 -38.22 -16.32
CA GLU A 106 -14.29 -37.83 -17.58
C GLU A 106 -13.42 -38.07 -18.83
N GLN A 107 -12.10 -38.22 -18.68
CA GLN A 107 -11.18 -38.37 -19.80
C GLN A 107 -10.48 -39.74 -19.78
N LEU A 108 -10.41 -40.38 -20.94
CA LEU A 108 -9.72 -41.67 -21.12
C LEU A 108 -8.20 -41.53 -21.30
N ASN A 109 -7.70 -40.34 -21.63
CA ASN A 109 -6.29 -40.07 -21.92
C ASN A 109 -5.66 -39.24 -20.80
N VAL A 110 -4.65 -39.80 -20.14
CA VAL A 110 -3.88 -39.19 -19.05
C VAL A 110 -3.20 -37.87 -19.46
N GLU A 111 -2.60 -37.81 -20.65
CA GLU A 111 -1.94 -36.59 -21.13
C GLU A 111 -2.94 -35.45 -21.32
N LYS A 112 -4.16 -35.78 -21.77
CA LYS A 112 -5.23 -34.80 -21.93
C LYS A 112 -5.76 -34.30 -20.58
N VAL A 113 -5.84 -35.18 -19.57
CA VAL A 113 -6.18 -34.79 -18.19
C VAL A 113 -5.15 -33.78 -17.68
N GLN A 114 -3.86 -34.09 -17.81
CA GLN A 114 -2.79 -33.23 -17.34
C GLN A 114 -2.83 -31.87 -18.03
N LEU A 115 -2.99 -31.84 -19.36
CA LEU A 115 -3.09 -30.60 -20.12
C LEU A 115 -4.28 -29.73 -19.68
N LEU A 116 -5.47 -30.32 -19.53
CA LEU A 116 -6.67 -29.58 -19.11
C LEU A 116 -6.54 -29.05 -17.67
N PHE A 117 -5.92 -29.84 -16.79
CA PHE A 117 -5.65 -29.43 -15.42
C PHE A 117 -4.64 -28.27 -15.38
N GLU A 118 -3.54 -28.35 -16.15
CA GLU A 118 -2.57 -27.28 -16.26
C GLU A 118 -3.21 -25.98 -16.79
N ILE A 119 -4.07 -26.07 -17.82
CA ILE A 119 -4.81 -24.91 -18.35
C ILE A 119 -5.70 -24.29 -17.27
N TYR A 120 -6.46 -25.10 -16.54
CA TYR A 120 -7.30 -24.62 -15.44
C TYR A 120 -6.50 -23.87 -14.38
N ILE A 121 -5.34 -24.40 -13.97
CA ILE A 121 -4.49 -23.74 -12.99
C ILE A 121 -3.90 -22.43 -13.55
N ILE A 122 -3.48 -22.41 -14.82
CA ILE A 122 -3.02 -21.19 -15.49
C ILE A 122 -4.10 -20.13 -15.49
N ASP A 123 -5.35 -20.49 -15.79
CA ASP A 123 -6.48 -19.57 -15.79
C ASP A 123 -6.75 -19.01 -14.39
N GLU A 124 -6.74 -19.85 -13.35
CA GLU A 124 -6.91 -19.40 -11.97
C GLU A 124 -5.79 -18.44 -11.53
N PHE A 125 -4.52 -18.75 -11.83
CA PHE A 125 -3.41 -17.82 -11.58
C PHE A 125 -3.61 -16.50 -12.31
N THR A 126 -3.98 -16.55 -13.60
CA THR A 126 -4.17 -15.36 -14.43
C THR A 126 -5.27 -14.46 -13.89
N ILE A 127 -6.41 -15.04 -13.50
CA ILE A 127 -7.55 -14.28 -12.98
C ILE A 127 -7.20 -13.66 -11.62
N CYS A 128 -6.59 -14.42 -10.71
CA CYS A 128 -6.16 -13.91 -9.40
C CYS A 128 -5.14 -12.78 -9.56
N ALA A 129 -4.09 -13.01 -10.37
CA ALA A 129 -3.02 -12.05 -10.54
C ALA A 129 -3.49 -10.77 -11.22
N LYS A 130 -4.36 -10.85 -12.25
CA LYS A 130 -4.94 -9.67 -12.90
C LYS A 130 -5.73 -8.82 -11.90
N HIS A 131 -6.60 -9.44 -11.11
CA HIS A 131 -7.40 -8.74 -10.11
C HIS A 131 -6.51 -8.08 -9.03
N ASN A 132 -5.56 -8.84 -8.50
CA ASN A 132 -4.66 -8.36 -7.45
C ASN A 132 -3.70 -7.27 -7.97
N PHE A 133 -3.28 -7.34 -9.22
CA PHE A 133 -2.47 -6.32 -9.89
C PHE A 133 -3.18 -4.97 -9.94
N GLU A 134 -4.46 -4.93 -10.37
CA GLU A 134 -5.20 -3.67 -10.45
C GLU A 134 -5.38 -3.02 -9.07
N ILE A 135 -5.64 -3.84 -8.04
CA ILE A 135 -5.68 -3.38 -6.66
C ILE A 135 -4.31 -2.83 -6.24
N ASN A 136 -3.24 -3.59 -6.41
CA ASN A 136 -1.88 -3.20 -6.01
C ASN A 136 -1.43 -1.93 -6.73
N LYS A 137 -1.77 -1.77 -8.01
CA LYS A 137 -1.50 -0.57 -8.79
C LYS A 137 -2.19 0.66 -8.17
N TYR A 138 -3.49 0.57 -7.92
CA TYR A 138 -4.24 1.65 -7.29
C TYR A 138 -3.70 2.02 -5.90
N ARG A 139 -3.38 1.01 -5.08
CA ARG A 139 -2.77 1.20 -3.77
C ARG A 139 -1.42 1.90 -3.86
N THR A 140 -0.58 1.49 -4.81
CA THR A 140 0.75 2.06 -5.05
C THR A 140 0.67 3.52 -5.48
N GLU A 141 -0.27 3.88 -6.35
CA GLU A 141 -0.47 5.27 -6.79
C GLU A 141 -0.87 6.19 -5.63
N ASN A 142 -1.81 5.75 -4.78
CA ASN A 142 -2.19 6.51 -3.60
C ASN A 142 -1.05 6.60 -2.57
N PHE A 143 -0.28 5.52 -2.40
CA PHE A 143 0.90 5.53 -1.55
C PHE A 143 1.97 6.52 -2.03
N ALA A 144 2.18 6.60 -3.35
CA ALA A 144 3.11 7.56 -3.93
C ALA A 144 2.66 9.01 -3.70
N LYS A 145 1.35 9.29 -3.81
CA LYS A 145 0.78 10.61 -3.47
C LYS A 145 1.00 10.95 -1.99
N ALA A 146 0.75 10.00 -1.10
CA ALA A 146 1.02 10.15 0.33
C ALA A 146 2.50 10.46 0.60
N LYS A 147 3.44 9.72 -0.01
CA LYS A 147 4.89 9.97 0.13
C LYS A 147 5.31 11.37 -0.33
N ARG A 148 4.75 11.86 -1.44
CA ARG A 148 5.02 13.23 -1.92
C ARG A 148 4.56 14.28 -0.90
N LEU A 149 3.34 14.13 -0.38
CA LEU A 149 2.81 15.03 0.65
C LEU A 149 3.61 14.94 1.95
N LEU A 150 4.04 13.74 2.35
CA LEU A 150 4.88 13.53 3.51
C LEU A 150 6.21 14.28 3.38
N PHE A 151 6.86 14.21 2.20
CA PHE A 151 8.10 14.94 1.94
C PHE A 151 7.93 16.45 2.05
N ILE A 152 6.82 16.99 1.55
CA ILE A 152 6.48 18.42 1.70
C ILE A 152 6.29 18.74 3.19
N SER A 153 5.58 17.88 3.93
CA SER A 153 5.32 18.08 5.35
C SER A 153 6.59 18.07 6.21
N ILE A 154 7.53 17.17 5.90
CA ILE A 154 8.86 17.13 6.53
C ILE A 154 9.58 18.46 6.29
N THR A 155 9.63 18.91 5.02
CA THR A 155 10.30 20.17 4.65
C THR A 155 9.72 21.36 5.42
N LEU A 156 8.40 21.49 5.47
CA LEU A 156 7.73 22.56 6.23
C LEU A 156 8.02 22.48 7.74
N SER A 157 8.11 21.27 8.29
CA SER A 157 8.41 21.07 9.71
C SER A 157 9.85 21.46 10.05
N ILE A 158 10.80 21.17 9.15
CA ILE A 158 12.18 21.64 9.27
C ILE A 158 12.21 23.17 9.22
N THR A 159 11.53 23.79 8.24
CA THR A 159 11.47 25.25 8.13
C THR A 159 10.87 25.89 9.38
N LEU A 160 9.77 25.34 9.91
CA LEU A 160 9.17 25.81 11.16
C LEU A 160 10.17 25.74 12.33
N SER A 161 10.89 24.61 12.44
CA SER A 161 11.88 24.41 13.50
C SER A 161 13.06 25.37 13.39
N THR A 162 13.53 25.66 12.16
CA THR A 162 14.60 26.63 11.96
C THR A 162 14.17 28.06 12.33
N LEU A 163 12.95 28.45 11.96
CA LEU A 163 12.40 29.76 12.33
C LEU A 163 12.23 29.88 13.84
N PHE A 164 11.82 28.80 14.50
CA PHE A 164 11.70 28.75 15.95
C PHE A 164 13.05 28.97 16.65
N ILE A 165 14.09 28.24 16.22
CA ILE A 165 15.44 28.38 16.78
C ILE A 165 15.94 29.82 16.61
N ILE A 166 15.79 30.41 15.42
CA ILE A 166 16.17 31.81 15.17
C ILE A 166 15.39 32.79 16.05
N SER A 167 14.15 32.46 16.43
CA SER A 167 13.32 33.36 17.24
C SER A 167 13.66 33.39 18.73
N ILE A 168 14.44 32.41 19.20
CA ILE A 168 14.84 32.26 20.61
C ILE A 168 16.32 32.62 20.82
N VAL A 169 17.15 32.49 19.78
CA VAL A 169 18.51 33.05 19.74
C VAL A 169 18.44 34.58 19.66
#